data_AF-A0A960AGC4-F1
#
_entry.id   AF-A0A960AGC4-F1
#
_cell.length_a   1.000
_cell.length_b   1.000
_cell.length_c   1.000
_cell.angle_alpha   90.00
_cell.angle_beta   90.00
_cell.angle_gamma   90.00
#
_symmetry.space_group_name_H-M   'P 1'
#
loop_
_entity.id
_entity.type
_entity.pdbx_description
1 polymer ?
#
loop_
_entity_poly.entity_id
_entity_poly.type
_entity_poly.pdbx_seq_one_letter_code
_entity_poly.pdbx_strand_id
1 'polypeptide(L)'
;MRTLMVGGHVYSMAERFASSMLLEDTTIAWIGTDAGADVHVTEVDRVIDLEGDLLAPGFVHLNDPDPAPDMGFIYGERASVRIADRWVDQAWSAADGEPLAVVPRDPCRLRSRIAAGSPTALVPDHHEPSGWGTIRAAVHSIAPDERISARAAFSALTRGAWRLLGQPDRGVLAVGADATFVRWAVSDLVIETPDERISNWSTDPRAATPGLPPLGDDDDMPRARGVWRHGVEG
;
A
#
# COMPACT_ATOMS: atom_id res chain seq x y z
N MET A 1 15.93 6.64 -19.37
CA MET A 1 16.00 5.18 -19.25
C MET A 1 14.59 4.62 -19.19
N ARG A 2 14.26 3.73 -20.12
CA ARG A 2 12.96 3.07 -20.24
C ARG A 2 13.07 1.62 -19.78
N THR A 3 12.33 1.26 -18.74
CA THR A 3 12.35 -0.10 -18.16
C THR A 3 10.95 -0.69 -18.22
N LEU A 4 10.78 -1.78 -18.97
CA LEU A 4 9.55 -2.55 -19.01
C LEU A 4 9.61 -3.68 -17.99
N MET A 5 8.61 -3.77 -17.13
CA MET A 5 8.44 -4.85 -16.15
C MET A 5 7.24 -5.70 -16.59
N VAL A 6 7.43 -7.01 -16.70
CA VAL A 6 6.42 -7.94 -17.24
C VAL A 6 6.29 -9.19 -16.37
N GLY A 7 5.22 -9.96 -16.57
CA GLY A 7 5.06 -11.28 -15.98
C GLY A 7 4.75 -11.27 -14.48
N GLY A 8 4.14 -10.20 -13.97
CA GLY A 8 3.82 -10.06 -12.54
C GLY A 8 2.41 -9.57 -12.30
N HIS A 9 2.22 -8.83 -11.20
CA HIS A 9 0.98 -8.16 -10.86
C HIS A 9 1.25 -6.70 -10.49
N VAL A 10 0.40 -5.78 -10.95
CA VAL A 10 0.54 -4.35 -10.63
C VAL A 10 -0.67 -3.90 -9.83
N TYR A 11 -0.44 -3.43 -8.59
CA TYR A 11 -1.49 -2.86 -7.75
C TYR A 11 -1.89 -1.48 -8.28
N SER A 12 -2.75 -1.46 -9.29
CA SER A 12 -3.32 -0.24 -9.88
C SER A 12 -4.85 -0.25 -9.82
N MET A 13 -5.42 0.82 -9.24
CA MET A 13 -6.87 0.99 -9.22
C MET A 13 -7.45 1.37 -10.59
N ALA A 14 -6.62 1.93 -11.48
CA ALA A 14 -6.98 2.29 -12.84
C ALA A 14 -6.95 1.06 -13.76
N GLU A 15 -5.91 0.24 -13.65
CA GLU A 15 -5.67 -0.94 -14.49
C GLU A 15 -5.64 -2.20 -13.62
N ARG A 16 -6.81 -2.75 -13.32
CA ARG A 16 -6.98 -3.69 -12.19
C ARG A 16 -6.51 -5.12 -12.44
N PHE A 17 -6.24 -5.45 -13.70
CA PHE A 17 -5.70 -6.73 -14.15
C PHE A 17 -4.29 -6.56 -14.74
N ALA A 18 -3.62 -5.45 -14.40
CA ALA A 18 -2.29 -5.19 -14.91
C ALA A 18 -1.29 -6.21 -14.41
N SER A 19 -0.51 -6.74 -15.36
CA SER A 19 0.62 -7.65 -15.10
C SER A 19 1.95 -7.08 -15.58
N SER A 20 1.91 -5.90 -16.21
CA SER A 20 3.06 -5.20 -16.76
C SER A 20 3.01 -3.69 -16.46
N MET A 21 4.20 -3.08 -16.37
CA MET A 21 4.37 -1.64 -16.16
C MET A 21 5.62 -1.14 -16.89
N LEU A 22 5.50 -0.01 -17.58
CA LEU A 22 6.60 0.69 -18.23
C LEU A 22 6.99 1.91 -17.43
N LEU A 23 8.27 2.02 -17.09
CA LEU A 23 8.89 3.23 -16.56
C LEU A 23 9.56 4.01 -17.69
N GLU A 24 9.42 5.33 -17.65
CA GLU A 24 10.22 6.27 -18.44
C GLU A 24 10.85 7.28 -17.49
N ASP A 25 12.18 7.17 -17.37
CA ASP A 25 12.99 7.90 -16.40
C ASP A 25 12.44 7.74 -14.97
N THR A 26 11.86 8.80 -14.41
CA THR A 26 11.36 8.84 -13.04
C THR A 26 9.85 8.61 -12.95
N THR A 27 9.18 8.32 -14.06
CA THR A 27 7.70 8.26 -14.13
C THR A 27 7.20 6.93 -14.68
N ILE A 28 5.97 6.59 -14.31
CA ILE A 28 5.25 5.46 -14.89
C ILE A 28 4.64 5.91 -16.21
N ALA A 29 5.14 5.42 -17.33
CA ALA A 29 4.68 5.80 -18.67
C ALA A 29 3.48 4.98 -19.14
N TRP A 30 3.36 3.72 -18.69
CA TRP A 30 2.26 2.84 -19.07
C TRP A 30 2.05 1.73 -18.03
N ILE A 31 0.80 1.27 -17.89
CA ILE A 31 0.39 0.12 -17.06
C ILE A 31 -0.58 -0.70 -17.90
N GLY A 32 -0.46 -2.02 -17.88
CA GLY A 32 -1.38 -2.90 -18.59
C GLY A 32 -1.07 -4.38 -18.43
N THR A 33 -1.57 -5.19 -19.35
CA THR A 33 -1.36 -6.65 -19.36
C THR A 33 -0.10 -7.01 -20.14
N ASP A 34 0.47 -8.19 -19.90
CA ASP A 34 1.65 -8.68 -20.66
C ASP A 34 1.38 -8.74 -22.17
N ALA A 35 0.16 -9.12 -22.57
CA ALA A 35 -0.25 -9.08 -23.99
C ALA A 35 -0.21 -7.65 -24.58
N GLY A 36 -0.46 -6.63 -23.76
CA GLY A 36 -0.31 -5.24 -24.15
C GLY A 36 1.14 -4.75 -24.11
N ALA A 37 2.03 -5.43 -23.39
CA ALA A 37 3.43 -5.04 -23.24
C ALA A 37 4.26 -5.31 -24.49
N ASP A 38 3.86 -6.28 -25.33
CA ASP A 38 4.57 -6.71 -26.54
C ASP A 38 4.91 -5.54 -27.49
N VAL A 39 4.05 -4.51 -27.57
CA VAL A 39 4.27 -3.35 -28.44
C VAL A 39 5.39 -2.43 -27.95
N HIS A 40 5.81 -2.56 -26.69
CA HIS A 40 6.82 -1.71 -26.07
C HIS A 40 8.21 -2.37 -26.04
N VAL A 41 8.31 -3.70 -26.14
CA VAL A 41 9.53 -4.47 -25.91
C VAL A 41 10.72 -4.00 -26.76
N THR A 42 10.48 -3.56 -28.00
CA THR A 42 11.55 -3.12 -28.92
C THR A 42 12.04 -1.69 -28.65
N GLU A 43 11.35 -0.92 -27.81
CA GLU A 43 11.61 0.51 -27.56
C GLU A 43 12.11 0.80 -26.14
N VAL A 44 12.51 -0.23 -25.39
CA VAL A 44 12.98 -0.09 -24.01
C VAL A 44 14.45 -0.45 -23.86
N ASP A 45 15.10 0.18 -22.88
CA ASP A 45 16.51 -0.07 -22.57
C ASP A 45 16.69 -1.38 -21.78
N ARG A 46 15.68 -1.73 -20.97
CA ARG A 46 15.70 -2.90 -20.08
C ARG A 46 14.32 -3.54 -20.01
N VAL A 47 14.28 -4.87 -20.04
CA VAL A 47 13.10 -5.66 -19.68
C VAL A 47 13.42 -6.42 -18.39
N ILE A 48 12.49 -6.41 -17.44
CA ILE A 48 12.58 -7.13 -16.17
C ILE A 48 11.40 -8.11 -16.08
N ASP A 49 11.70 -9.39 -15.94
CA ASP A 49 10.70 -10.39 -15.56
C ASP A 49 10.43 -10.30 -14.05
N LEU A 50 9.16 -10.16 -13.70
CA LEU A 50 8.67 -10.07 -12.33
C LEU A 50 8.47 -11.44 -11.70
N GLU A 51 8.49 -12.53 -12.46
CA GLU A 51 8.38 -13.90 -11.93
C GLU A 51 7.12 -14.11 -11.06
N GLY A 52 6.01 -13.44 -11.41
CA GLY A 52 4.77 -13.46 -10.63
C GLY A 52 4.73 -12.50 -9.44
N ASP A 53 5.78 -11.72 -9.20
CA ASP A 53 5.85 -10.77 -8.08
C ASP A 53 4.83 -9.62 -8.23
N LEU A 54 4.44 -9.06 -7.08
CA LEU A 54 3.55 -7.91 -6.97
C LEU A 54 4.34 -6.60 -6.95
N LEU A 55 4.06 -5.71 -7.90
CA LEU A 55 4.43 -4.30 -7.84
C LEU A 55 3.33 -3.52 -7.11
N ALA A 56 3.68 -2.89 -6.00
CA ALA A 56 2.75 -2.09 -5.22
C ALA A 56 3.40 -0.81 -4.68
N PRO A 57 2.63 0.24 -4.38
CA PRO A 57 3.17 1.42 -3.72
C PRO A 57 3.93 1.04 -2.43
N GLY A 58 5.10 1.65 -2.22
CA GLY A 58 5.86 1.44 -1.00
C GLY A 58 5.16 2.00 0.23
N PHE A 59 5.39 1.38 1.38
CA PHE A 59 4.83 1.84 2.65
C PHE A 59 5.57 3.10 3.13
N VAL A 60 4.86 4.07 3.70
CA VAL A 60 5.49 5.27 4.25
C VAL A 60 5.79 5.07 5.73
N HIS A 61 7.05 5.28 6.12
CA HIS A 61 7.42 5.23 7.53
C HIS A 61 7.43 6.64 8.14
N LEU A 62 6.48 6.95 9.03
CA LEU A 62 6.36 8.29 9.63
C LEU A 62 7.19 8.48 10.91
N ASN A 63 7.75 7.38 11.45
CA ASN A 63 8.36 7.37 12.79
C ASN A 63 9.88 7.21 12.79
N ASP A 64 10.46 6.92 11.63
CA ASP A 64 11.87 6.58 11.45
C ASP A 64 12.36 7.29 10.19
N PRO A 65 13.39 8.15 10.27
CA PRO A 65 13.97 8.81 9.12
C PRO A 65 14.78 7.87 8.20
N ASP A 66 15.15 6.67 8.67
CA ASP A 66 15.95 5.71 7.89
C ASP A 66 15.36 4.29 7.94
N PRO A 67 14.12 4.11 7.43
CA PRO A 67 13.46 2.83 7.49
C PRO A 67 14.14 1.82 6.55
N ALA A 68 14.27 0.58 7.01
CA ALA A 68 14.96 -0.47 6.27
C ALA A 68 14.23 -0.80 4.94
N PRO A 69 14.92 -0.78 3.77
CA PRO A 69 14.30 -1.02 2.47
C PRO A 69 13.70 -2.42 2.30
N ASP A 70 14.28 -3.43 2.95
CA ASP A 70 13.83 -4.83 2.92
C ASP A 70 12.46 -5.04 3.58
N MET A 71 12.03 -4.09 4.41
CA MET A 71 10.68 -4.03 4.99
C MET A 71 9.67 -3.33 4.05
N GLY A 72 10.13 -2.88 2.88
CA GLY A 72 9.33 -2.23 1.83
C GLY A 72 8.88 -0.80 2.15
N PHE A 73 9.63 -0.11 3.01
CA PHE A 73 9.38 1.29 3.32
C PHE A 73 10.10 2.23 2.35
N ILE A 74 9.39 3.29 2.00
CA ILE A 74 9.90 4.49 1.33
C ILE A 74 9.93 5.63 2.35
N TYR A 75 10.91 6.54 2.20
CA TYR A 75 11.16 7.62 3.14
C TYR A 75 9.87 8.39 3.47
N GLY A 76 9.55 8.50 4.75
CA GLY A 76 8.56 9.44 5.26
C GLY A 76 9.26 10.59 5.97
N GLU A 77 8.93 11.83 5.57
CA GLU A 77 9.34 13.01 6.32
C GLU A 77 8.35 13.23 7.48
N ARG A 78 8.85 13.55 8.67
CA ARG A 78 7.97 13.95 9.79
C ARG A 78 7.46 15.37 9.58
N ALA A 79 6.27 15.52 9.03
CA ALA A 79 5.56 16.80 8.99
C ALA A 79 4.42 16.78 10.02
N SER A 80 4.65 17.32 11.23
CA SER A 80 3.62 17.63 12.26
C SER A 80 2.55 16.56 12.63
N VAL A 81 2.63 15.33 12.09
CA VAL A 81 1.66 14.26 12.34
C VAL A 81 1.80 13.78 13.78
N ARG A 82 0.71 13.83 14.54
CA ARG A 82 0.67 13.20 15.86
C ARG A 82 0.67 11.68 15.68
N ILE A 83 1.54 11.01 16.43
CA ILE A 83 1.61 9.55 16.51
C ILE A 83 0.87 9.15 17.79
N ALA A 84 -0.16 8.33 17.66
CA ALA A 84 -0.81 7.71 18.80
C ALA A 84 -0.07 6.40 19.14
N ASP A 85 0.91 6.46 20.05
CA ASP A 85 1.60 5.25 20.58
C ASP A 85 1.31 4.96 22.07
N ARG A 86 0.70 5.91 22.81
CA ARG A 86 0.56 5.81 24.26
C ARG A 86 -0.89 5.62 24.70
N TRP A 87 -1.13 4.41 25.16
CA TRP A 87 -2.23 4.03 26.02
C TRP A 87 -2.40 5.07 27.14
N VAL A 88 -3.66 5.44 27.41
CA VAL A 88 -4.14 6.17 28.61
C VAL A 88 -4.19 7.71 28.57
N ASP A 89 -3.39 8.46 27.81
CA ASP A 89 -3.46 9.96 27.89
C ASP A 89 -4.14 10.68 26.71
N GLN A 90 -4.50 9.98 25.63
CA GLN A 90 -5.28 10.59 24.57
C GLN A 90 -6.74 10.25 24.78
N ALA A 91 -7.43 11.11 25.53
CA ALA A 91 -8.80 11.43 25.15
C ALA A 91 -8.73 11.73 23.65
N TRP A 92 -9.42 10.93 22.84
CA TRP A 92 -9.54 11.13 21.39
C TRP A 92 -10.40 12.38 21.10
N SER A 93 -10.17 13.47 21.86
CA SER A 93 -10.69 14.82 21.72
C SER A 93 -9.83 15.65 20.75
N ALA A 94 -8.96 15.00 19.97
CA ALA A 94 -8.45 15.61 18.76
C ALA A 94 -9.67 16.17 18.02
N ALA A 95 -9.70 17.47 17.76
CA ALA A 95 -10.81 18.08 17.05
C ALA A 95 -11.12 17.25 15.80
N ASP A 96 -12.39 16.96 15.57
CA ASP A 96 -12.84 16.22 14.38
C ASP A 96 -12.11 16.78 13.15
N GLY A 97 -11.35 15.93 12.46
CA GLY A 97 -10.60 16.31 11.27
C GLY A 97 -9.07 16.45 11.40
N GLU A 98 -8.48 16.38 12.60
CA GLU A 98 -7.00 16.41 12.70
C GLU A 98 -6.34 15.12 12.17
N PRO A 99 -5.26 15.22 11.35
CA PRO A 99 -4.44 14.08 10.94
C PRO A 99 -3.85 13.29 12.11
N LEU A 100 -3.89 11.96 12.03
CA LEU A 100 -3.28 11.09 13.03
C LEU A 100 -2.65 9.84 12.41
N ALA A 101 -1.46 9.49 12.89
CA ALA A 101 -0.82 8.21 12.66
C ALA A 101 -1.17 7.24 13.81
N VAL A 102 -1.66 6.05 13.47
CA VAL A 102 -2.15 5.05 14.42
C VAL A 102 -1.32 3.79 14.35
N VAL A 103 -0.85 3.31 15.50
CA VAL A 103 -0.32 1.94 15.65
C VAL A 103 -1.52 1.00 15.88
N PRO A 104 -1.75 -0.04 15.06
CA PRO A 104 -2.89 -0.94 15.19
C PRO A 104 -2.68 -1.96 16.32
N ARG A 105 -2.79 -1.47 17.56
CA ARG A 105 -2.70 -2.28 18.78
C ARG A 105 -3.84 -1.88 19.72
N ASP A 106 -4.53 -2.86 20.29
CA ASP A 106 -5.58 -2.57 21.25
C ASP A 106 -5.05 -1.82 22.47
N PRO A 107 -5.86 -0.99 23.14
CA PRO A 107 -7.11 -0.44 22.63
C PRO A 107 -6.82 0.62 21.57
N CYS A 108 -7.43 0.50 20.39
CA CYS A 108 -7.43 1.54 19.36
C CYS A 108 -8.83 1.72 18.76
N ARG A 109 -9.10 2.89 18.16
CA ARG A 109 -10.41 3.22 17.52
C ARG A 109 -10.28 3.41 16.02
N LEU A 110 -9.58 2.48 15.36
CA LEU A 110 -9.15 2.64 13.97
C LEU A 110 -10.34 2.74 12.99
N ARG A 111 -11.27 1.77 13.02
CA ARG A 111 -12.46 1.80 12.15
C ARG A 111 -13.33 3.00 12.47
N SER A 112 -13.61 3.25 13.74
CA SER A 112 -14.45 4.37 14.18
C SER A 112 -13.91 5.71 13.68
N ARG A 113 -12.59 5.90 13.72
CA ARG A 113 -11.94 7.11 13.21
C ARG A 113 -12.03 7.26 11.70
N ILE A 114 -11.76 6.19 10.96
CA ILE A 114 -11.85 6.19 9.50
C ILE A 114 -13.29 6.48 9.07
N ALA A 115 -14.28 5.88 9.76
CA ALA A 115 -15.70 6.11 9.51
C ALA A 115 -16.14 7.56 9.79
N ALA A 116 -15.52 8.24 10.77
CA ALA A 116 -15.74 9.65 11.05
C ALA A 116 -15.08 10.61 10.05
N GLY A 117 -14.39 10.11 9.02
CA GLY A 117 -13.74 10.92 7.99
C GLY A 117 -12.45 11.60 8.41
N SER A 118 -11.88 11.22 9.57
CA SER A 118 -10.61 11.77 10.04
C SER A 118 -9.45 11.24 9.19
N PRO A 119 -8.56 12.11 8.66
CA PRO A 119 -7.36 11.68 7.95
C PRO A 119 -6.52 10.76 8.84
N THR A 120 -6.32 9.53 8.40
CA THR A 120 -5.68 8.48 9.20
C THR A 120 -4.64 7.76 8.36
N ALA A 121 -3.44 7.62 8.92
CA ALA A 121 -2.39 6.76 8.43
C ALA A 121 -2.11 5.68 9.48
N LEU A 122 -1.66 4.52 9.02
CA LEU A 122 -1.08 3.54 9.92
C LEU A 122 0.42 3.79 10.04
N VAL A 123 0.98 3.38 11.17
CA VAL A 123 2.42 3.33 11.37
C VAL A 123 2.78 1.99 12.00
N PRO A 124 3.95 1.42 11.64
CA PRO A 124 4.40 0.19 12.27
C PRO A 124 4.60 0.35 13.76
N ASP A 125 4.37 -0.75 14.46
CA ASP A 125 4.78 -0.88 15.83
C ASP A 125 6.32 -1.03 15.87
N HIS A 126 6.98 -0.34 16.81
CA HIS A 126 8.41 -0.48 17.01
C HIS A 126 8.87 -1.92 17.32
N HIS A 127 7.97 -2.79 17.77
CA HIS A 127 8.24 -4.21 17.99
C HIS A 127 8.05 -5.10 16.75
N GLU A 128 7.30 -4.62 15.76
CA GLU A 128 6.98 -5.34 14.51
C GLU A 128 7.06 -4.32 13.35
N PRO A 129 8.27 -3.99 12.86
CA PRO A 129 8.46 -2.86 11.94
C PRO A 129 7.95 -3.16 10.52
N SER A 130 7.25 -4.27 10.28
CA SER A 130 6.76 -4.66 8.94
C SER A 130 5.51 -3.91 8.55
N GLY A 131 5.48 -3.38 7.32
CA GLY A 131 4.25 -2.81 6.76
C GLY A 131 3.15 -3.87 6.59
N TRP A 132 3.49 -5.07 6.09
CA TRP A 132 2.52 -6.17 6.01
C TRP A 132 2.08 -6.69 7.37
N GLY A 133 3.00 -6.75 8.34
CA GLY A 133 2.66 -7.06 9.74
C GLY A 133 1.70 -6.03 10.35
N THR A 134 1.90 -4.75 10.04
CA THR A 134 1.01 -3.66 10.45
C THR A 134 -0.39 -3.81 9.84
N ILE A 135 -0.47 -4.20 8.56
CA ILE A 135 -1.75 -4.48 7.89
C ILE A 135 -2.44 -5.66 8.56
N ARG A 136 -1.73 -6.79 8.76
CA ARG A 136 -2.26 -7.99 9.45
C ARG A 136 -2.79 -7.63 10.84
N ALA A 137 -2.06 -6.83 11.62
CA ALA A 137 -2.50 -6.40 12.94
C ALA A 137 -3.82 -5.60 12.90
N ALA A 138 -3.96 -4.68 11.93
CA ALA A 138 -5.18 -3.89 11.73
C ALA A 138 -6.38 -4.75 11.29
N VAL A 139 -6.13 -5.88 10.61
CA VAL A 139 -7.17 -6.79 10.11
C VAL A 139 -7.56 -7.82 11.17
N HIS A 140 -6.62 -8.34 11.97
CA HIS A 140 -6.83 -9.52 12.80
C HIS A 140 -6.59 -9.31 14.30
N SER A 141 -5.68 -8.41 14.69
CA SER A 141 -5.12 -8.37 16.05
C SER A 141 -5.71 -7.29 16.95
N ILE A 142 -6.50 -6.36 16.41
CA ILE A 142 -7.23 -5.35 17.20
C ILE A 142 -8.67 -5.78 17.49
N ALA A 143 -9.37 -5.02 18.34
CA ALA A 143 -10.73 -5.28 18.76
C ALA A 143 -11.66 -5.51 17.55
N PRO A 144 -12.51 -6.55 17.55
CA PRO A 144 -13.27 -6.95 16.35
C PRO A 144 -14.09 -5.84 15.69
N ASP A 145 -14.63 -4.92 16.48
CA ASP A 145 -15.39 -3.76 16.05
C ASP A 145 -14.53 -2.63 15.46
N GLU A 146 -13.23 -2.63 15.73
CA GLU A 146 -12.27 -1.61 15.27
C GLU A 146 -11.34 -2.08 14.14
N ARG A 147 -11.37 -3.37 13.80
CA ARG A 147 -10.66 -3.95 12.62
C ARG A 147 -11.05 -3.27 11.33
N ILE A 148 -10.17 -3.22 10.34
CA ILE A 148 -10.49 -2.73 8.98
C ILE A 148 -10.09 -3.74 7.92
N SER A 149 -10.53 -3.53 6.67
CA SER A 149 -10.15 -4.39 5.55
C SER A 149 -8.66 -4.29 5.23
N ALA A 150 -8.08 -5.34 4.64
CA ALA A 150 -6.66 -5.34 4.25
C ALA A 150 -6.36 -4.18 3.29
N ARG A 151 -7.30 -3.88 2.39
CA ARG A 151 -7.23 -2.75 1.47
C ARG A 151 -7.26 -1.39 2.15
N ALA A 152 -8.11 -1.21 3.16
CA ALA A 152 -8.17 0.04 3.90
C ALA A 152 -6.85 0.27 4.66
N ALA A 153 -6.32 -0.78 5.29
CA ALA A 153 -5.02 -0.74 5.95
C ALA A 153 -3.86 -0.49 4.98
N PHE A 154 -3.81 -1.19 3.84
CA PHE A 154 -2.82 -0.96 2.78
C PHE A 154 -2.88 0.49 2.27
N SER A 155 -4.09 1.01 2.04
CA SER A 155 -4.29 2.41 1.63
C SER A 155 -3.83 3.40 2.70
N ALA A 156 -4.02 3.09 3.98
CA ALA A 156 -3.59 3.94 5.10
C ALA A 156 -2.06 4.00 5.26
N LEU A 157 -1.31 2.93 4.93
CA LEU A 157 0.15 2.91 4.93
C LEU A 157 0.79 3.53 3.67
N THR A 158 0.03 3.71 2.60
CA THR A 158 0.54 4.18 1.30
C THR A 158 0.01 5.59 0.99
N ARG A 159 -1.03 5.72 0.16
CA ARG A 159 -1.65 7.00 -0.22
C ARG A 159 -2.14 7.80 1.00
N GLY A 160 -2.66 7.12 2.02
CA GLY A 160 -3.16 7.73 3.26
C GLY A 160 -2.06 8.46 4.00
N ALA A 161 -0.91 7.81 4.20
CA ALA A 161 0.26 8.42 4.81
C ALA A 161 0.81 9.60 3.98
N TRP A 162 0.96 9.44 2.66
CA TRP A 162 1.38 10.55 1.79
C TRP A 162 0.43 11.75 1.83
N ARG A 163 -0.88 11.52 1.93
CA ARG A 163 -1.87 12.59 2.11
C ARG A 163 -1.67 13.32 3.43
N LEU A 164 -1.35 12.63 4.52
CA LEU A 164 -1.03 13.30 5.80
C LEU A 164 0.23 14.15 5.70
N LEU A 165 1.19 13.74 4.87
CA LEU A 165 2.41 14.51 4.58
C LEU A 165 2.21 15.65 3.58
N GLY A 166 0.97 15.95 3.17
CA GLY A 166 0.66 17.02 2.22
C GLY A 166 1.03 16.70 0.77
N GLN A 167 1.27 15.42 0.43
CA GLN A 167 1.63 14.98 -0.92
C GLN A 167 0.59 13.99 -1.48
N PRO A 168 -0.66 14.44 -1.75
CA PRO A 168 -1.79 13.56 -2.05
C PRO A 168 -1.68 12.77 -3.35
N ASP A 169 -0.79 13.18 -4.26
CA ASP A 169 -0.56 12.53 -5.57
C ASP A 169 0.41 11.34 -5.49
N ARG A 170 1.00 11.07 -4.32
CA ARG A 170 1.93 9.96 -4.07
C ARG A 170 1.24 8.72 -3.48
N GLY A 171 1.97 7.60 -3.48
CA GLY A 171 1.51 6.33 -2.92
C GLY A 171 0.54 5.57 -3.83
N VAL A 172 0.72 5.72 -5.15
CA VAL A 172 -0.17 5.17 -6.18
C VAL A 172 0.64 4.68 -7.37
N LEU A 173 0.20 3.61 -8.04
CA LEU A 173 0.71 3.21 -9.34
C LEU A 173 -0.31 3.61 -10.41
N ALA A 174 -0.03 4.70 -11.09
CA ALA A 174 -0.85 5.26 -12.16
C ALA A 174 0.06 5.86 -13.23
N VAL A 175 -0.42 5.87 -14.48
CA VAL A 175 0.29 6.54 -15.58
C VAL A 175 0.50 8.01 -15.24
N GLY A 176 1.73 8.51 -15.44
CA GLY A 176 2.18 9.85 -15.10
C GLY A 176 2.61 10.04 -13.64
N ALA A 177 2.39 9.05 -12.77
CA ALA A 177 2.85 9.13 -11.39
C ALA A 177 4.36 8.89 -11.28
N ASP A 178 4.94 9.35 -10.18
CA ASP A 178 6.32 9.07 -9.80
C ASP A 178 6.54 7.55 -9.66
N ALA A 179 7.63 7.05 -10.26
CA ALA A 179 8.00 5.64 -10.26
C ALA A 179 8.65 5.24 -8.93
N THR A 180 7.86 5.33 -7.85
CA THR A 180 8.24 4.93 -6.49
C THR A 180 7.33 3.81 -5.99
N PHE A 181 7.89 2.61 -5.87
CA PHE A 181 7.15 1.38 -5.56
C PHE A 181 8.08 0.29 -5.03
N VAL A 182 7.50 -0.84 -4.62
CA VAL A 182 8.23 -2.00 -4.13
C VAL A 182 7.80 -3.22 -4.94
N ARG A 183 8.77 -4.06 -5.31
CA ARG A 183 8.54 -5.40 -5.86
C ARG A 183 8.47 -6.38 -4.70
N TRP A 184 7.37 -7.08 -4.56
CA TRP A 184 7.09 -8.02 -3.48
C TRP A 184 7.01 -9.44 -4.01
N ALA A 185 7.79 -10.33 -3.43
CA ALA A 185 7.56 -11.75 -3.57
C ALA A 185 6.30 -12.14 -2.81
N VAL A 186 5.36 -12.74 -3.53
CA VAL A 186 4.05 -13.17 -3.03
C VAL A 186 3.78 -14.61 -3.47
N SER A 187 3.09 -15.38 -2.63
CA SER A 187 2.70 -16.76 -2.95
C SER A 187 1.39 -16.81 -3.74
N ASP A 188 0.45 -15.93 -3.42
CA ASP A 188 -0.86 -15.80 -4.06
C ASP A 188 -1.41 -14.38 -3.88
N LEU A 189 -2.44 -14.02 -4.65
CA LEU A 189 -3.18 -12.78 -4.52
C LEU A 189 -4.68 -13.07 -4.43
N VAL A 190 -5.29 -12.58 -3.36
CA VAL A 190 -6.73 -12.74 -3.13
C VAL A 190 -7.44 -11.43 -3.44
N ILE A 191 -8.49 -11.51 -4.27
CA ILE A 191 -9.44 -10.41 -4.43
C ILE A 191 -10.33 -10.42 -3.20
N GLU A 192 -10.12 -9.46 -2.30
CA GLU A 192 -10.97 -9.27 -1.13
C GLU A 192 -12.42 -9.06 -1.60
N THR A 193 -13.24 -10.09 -1.42
CA THR A 193 -14.68 -10.04 -1.68
C THR A 193 -15.30 -9.35 -0.47
N PRO A 194 -16.14 -8.31 -0.65
CA PRO A 194 -16.72 -7.60 0.48
C PRO A 194 -17.41 -8.58 1.45
N ASP A 195 -17.09 -8.42 2.73
CA ASP A 195 -17.71 -9.13 3.84
C ASP A 195 -19.24 -9.00 3.77
N GLU A 196 -20.00 -10.09 4.00
CA GLU A 196 -21.46 -10.15 3.80
C GLU A 196 -22.26 -9.14 4.65
N ARG A 197 -21.61 -8.49 5.62
CA ARG A 197 -22.22 -7.53 6.55
C ARG A 197 -22.37 -6.10 6.01
N ILE A 198 -21.86 -5.79 4.80
CA ILE A 198 -22.07 -4.49 4.14
C ILE A 198 -22.95 -4.71 2.90
N SER A 199 -24.26 -4.71 3.12
CA SER A 199 -25.27 -4.89 2.07
C SER A 199 -25.42 -3.64 1.20
N ASN A 200 -24.61 -3.52 0.16
CA ASN A 200 -24.97 -2.88 -1.12
C ASN A 200 -23.83 -3.07 -2.13
N TRP A 201 -23.97 -3.96 -3.12
CA TRP A 201 -22.99 -3.97 -4.23
C TRP A 201 -23.56 -4.44 -5.57
N SER A 202 -22.89 -3.92 -6.60
CA SER A 202 -23.14 -4.04 -8.04
C SER A 202 -22.47 -5.30 -8.61
N THR A 203 -23.16 -6.02 -9.49
CA THR A 203 -22.70 -7.27 -10.15
C THR A 203 -21.78 -7.04 -11.37
N ASP A 204 -21.12 -5.89 -11.50
CA ASP A 204 -20.28 -5.58 -12.68
C ASP A 204 -18.89 -6.26 -12.56
N PRO A 205 -18.47 -7.09 -13.53
CA PRO A 205 -17.10 -7.64 -13.59
C PRO A 205 -15.98 -6.59 -13.61
N ARG A 206 -16.29 -5.34 -14.01
CA ARG A 206 -15.36 -4.19 -13.92
C ARG A 206 -15.17 -3.68 -12.48
N ALA A 207 -15.97 -4.15 -11.52
CA ALA A 207 -15.87 -3.81 -10.11
C ALA A 207 -14.76 -4.58 -9.38
N ALA A 208 -14.13 -5.58 -9.99
CA ALA A 208 -13.04 -6.36 -9.39
C ALA A 208 -11.94 -5.44 -8.91
N THR A 209 -11.58 -5.47 -7.63
CA THR A 209 -10.54 -4.62 -7.06
C THR A 209 -9.21 -5.38 -7.11
N PRO A 210 -8.04 -4.72 -7.34
CA PRO A 210 -6.76 -5.44 -7.38
C PRO A 210 -6.57 -6.32 -6.14
N GLY A 211 -6.04 -7.53 -6.37
CA GLY A 211 -5.75 -8.48 -5.32
C GLY A 211 -4.64 -7.97 -4.40
N LEU A 212 -4.72 -8.36 -3.13
CA LEU A 212 -3.62 -8.22 -2.18
C LEU A 212 -3.21 -9.63 -1.71
N PRO A 213 -1.99 -9.81 -1.19
CA PRO A 213 -1.57 -11.08 -0.62
C PRO A 213 -2.53 -11.51 0.51
N PRO A 214 -2.77 -12.81 0.70
CA PRO A 214 -3.52 -13.29 1.85
C PRO A 214 -2.75 -12.96 3.14
N LEU A 215 -3.47 -12.54 4.19
CA LEU A 215 -2.89 -12.03 5.43
C LEU A 215 -3.42 -12.73 6.69
N GLY A 216 -4.02 -13.91 6.54
CA GLY A 216 -4.42 -14.76 7.67
C GLY A 216 -3.25 -15.07 8.58
N ASP A 217 -3.55 -15.50 9.81
CA ASP A 217 -2.54 -15.62 10.88
C ASP A 217 -1.37 -16.55 10.50
N ASP A 218 -1.65 -17.61 9.73
CA ASP A 218 -0.67 -18.60 9.28
C ASP A 218 -0.11 -18.34 7.87
N ASP A 219 -0.58 -17.30 7.17
CA ASP A 219 -0.10 -17.00 5.82
C ASP A 219 1.34 -16.47 5.85
N ASP A 220 2.13 -16.81 4.83
CA ASP A 220 3.46 -16.24 4.65
C ASP A 220 3.38 -14.74 4.35
N MET A 221 4.25 -13.96 4.98
CA MET A 221 4.34 -12.54 4.71
C MET A 221 5.07 -12.26 3.38
N PRO A 222 4.57 -11.31 2.57
CA PRO A 222 5.28 -10.86 1.39
C PRO A 222 6.67 -10.34 1.74
N ARG A 223 7.65 -10.62 0.89
CA ARG A 223 9.05 -10.22 1.08
C ARG A 223 9.44 -9.20 0.02
N ALA A 224 10.04 -8.08 0.42
CA ALA A 224 10.53 -7.12 -0.55
C ALA A 224 11.70 -7.73 -1.34
N ARG A 225 11.63 -7.64 -2.66
CA ARG A 225 12.70 -8.03 -3.60
C ARG A 225 13.54 -6.85 -4.04
N GLY A 226 12.94 -5.67 -4.08
CA GLY A 226 13.61 -4.42 -4.45
C GLY A 226 12.69 -3.22 -4.24
N VAL A 227 13.30 -2.06 -4.04
CA VAL A 227 12.61 -0.78 -3.85
C VAL A 227 13.00 0.15 -4.98
N TRP A 228 12.01 0.67 -5.69
CA TRP A 228 12.20 1.70 -6.71
C TRP A 228 11.85 3.06 -6.11
N ARG A 229 12.73 4.04 -6.33
CA ARG A 229 12.56 5.43 -5.92
C ARG A 229 12.89 6.29 -7.12
N HIS A 230 11.93 7.09 -7.58
CA HIS A 230 12.10 7.94 -8.77
C HIS A 230 12.65 7.16 -9.98
N GLY A 231 12.15 5.95 -10.21
CA GLY A 231 12.55 5.09 -11.32
C GLY A 231 13.89 4.36 -11.15
N VAL A 232 14.58 4.58 -10.02
CA VAL A 232 15.87 3.95 -9.71
C VAL A 232 15.65 2.83 -8.69
N GLU A 233 16.15 1.64 -9.02
CA GLU A 233 16.23 0.49 -8.11
C GLU A 233 17.32 0.77 -7.06
N GLY A 234 16.98 0.69 -5.77
CA GLY A 234 17.86 0.94 -4.63
C GLY A 234 18.16 -0.30 -3.80
#